data_AF-A0A9E5UQ89-F1
#
_entry.id   AF-A0A9E5UQ89-F1
#
_cell.length_a   1.000
_cell.length_b   1.000
_cell.length_c   1.000
_cell.angle_alpha   90.00
_cell.angle_beta   90.00
_cell.angle_gamma   90.00
#
_symmetry.space_group_name_H-M   'P 1'
#
loop_
_entity.id
_entity.type
_entity.pdbx_description
1 polymer ?
#
loop_
_entity_poly.entity_id
_entity_poly.type
_entity_poly.pdbx_seq_one_letter_code
_entity_poly.pdbx_strand_id
1 'polypeptide(L)'
;MMSKPEVSKPDVPLAKDVPAPEAPGVAEATDTVVSDQAAPDTEAKAGSGMVWVAFGSILLAELGDKTQLATMLLSAKSHSPIATFVGASLALILTSLLGVLAGQWIAKRISPALLNWLAGGGFVIIGGSILWQALQDWSV
;
A
#
# COMPACT_ATOMS: atom_id res chain seq x y z
N MET A 1 40.37 66.97 -46.38
CA MET A 1 40.84 66.11 -45.27
C MET A 1 39.69 65.16 -44.93
N MET A 2 39.77 63.91 -45.41
CA MET A 2 38.76 62.88 -45.15
C MET A 2 38.88 62.41 -43.70
N SER A 3 37.88 62.67 -42.85
CA SER A 3 37.77 62.04 -41.53
C SER A 3 37.36 60.58 -41.71
N LYS A 4 38.25 59.70 -41.28
CA LYS A 4 38.10 58.24 -41.28
C LYS A 4 36.88 57.86 -40.43
N PRO A 5 36.00 56.94 -40.86
CA PRO A 5 34.89 56.50 -40.03
C PRO A 5 35.43 55.67 -38.85
N GLU A 6 35.19 56.13 -37.64
CA GLU A 6 35.54 55.43 -36.41
C GLU A 6 34.56 54.28 -36.21
N VAL A 7 34.99 53.06 -36.54
CA VAL A 7 34.23 51.84 -36.30
C VAL A 7 34.23 51.60 -34.78
N SER A 8 33.11 51.91 -34.13
CA SER A 8 32.87 51.57 -32.73
C SER A 8 32.99 50.06 -32.57
N LYS A 9 34.03 49.61 -31.87
CA LYS A 9 34.18 48.19 -31.52
C LYS A 9 32.97 47.79 -30.66
N PRO A 10 32.29 46.67 -30.96
CA PRO A 10 31.26 46.16 -30.08
C PRO A 10 31.90 45.74 -28.75
N ASP A 11 31.32 46.21 -27.64
CA ASP A 11 31.74 45.84 -26.29
C ASP A 11 31.45 44.36 -26.07
N VAL A 12 32.45 43.51 -26.30
CA VAL A 12 32.38 42.09 -25.99
C VAL A 12 32.54 41.94 -24.48
N PRO A 13 31.53 41.44 -23.75
CA PRO A 13 31.65 41.24 -22.31
C PRO A 13 32.79 40.27 -22.02
N LEU A 14 33.67 40.65 -21.09
CA LEU A 14 34.76 39.79 -20.62
C LEU A 14 34.15 38.49 -20.07
N ALA A 15 34.76 37.34 -20.39
CA ALA A 15 34.26 35.99 -20.10
C ALA A 15 33.96 35.66 -18.61
N LYS A 16 34.16 36.62 -17.70
CA LYS A 16 33.76 36.57 -16.29
C LYS A 16 32.31 37.00 -16.05
N ASP A 17 31.74 37.76 -16.98
CA ASP A 17 30.37 38.32 -16.88
C ASP A 17 29.38 37.57 -17.78
N VAL A 18 29.85 36.58 -18.55
CA VAL A 18 28.97 35.63 -19.25
C VAL A 18 28.58 34.57 -18.23
N PRO A 19 27.30 34.49 -17.81
CA PRO A 19 26.86 33.42 -16.93
C PRO A 19 27.19 32.09 -17.62
N ALA A 20 27.76 31.15 -16.86
CA ALA A 20 28.03 29.80 -17.37
C ALA A 20 26.75 29.27 -18.01
N PRO A 21 26.82 28.59 -19.17
CA PRO A 21 25.65 27.99 -19.78
C PRO A 21 25.00 27.10 -18.73
N GLU A 22 23.82 27.49 -18.25
CA GLU A 22 23.01 26.63 -17.41
C GLU A 22 22.80 25.37 -18.24
N ALA A 23 23.38 24.26 -17.78
CA ALA A 23 23.22 22.98 -18.44
C ALA A 23 21.72 22.78 -18.65
N PRO A 24 21.26 22.39 -19.86
CA PRO A 24 19.85 22.10 -20.08
C PRO A 24 19.42 21.16 -18.96
N GLY A 25 18.49 21.66 -18.13
CA GLY A 25 18.06 20.98 -16.93
C GLY A 25 17.66 19.56 -17.32
N VAL A 26 18.36 18.58 -16.74
CA VAL A 26 17.92 17.18 -16.72
C VAL A 26 16.75 17.07 -15.73
N ALA A 27 15.72 17.85 -15.98
CA ALA A 27 14.56 18.03 -15.12
C ALA A 27 13.28 18.10 -15.99
N GLU A 28 13.15 17.17 -16.93
CA GLU A 28 11.89 16.93 -17.64
C GLU A 28 11.93 15.52 -18.27
N ALA A 29 11.66 14.47 -17.48
CA ALA A 29 11.21 13.15 -17.94
C ALA A 29 11.00 12.12 -16.80
N THR A 30 10.59 12.54 -15.60
CA THR A 30 10.14 11.58 -14.56
C THR A 30 8.88 12.04 -13.82
N ASP A 31 8.11 12.96 -14.43
CA ASP A 31 6.80 13.36 -13.93
C ASP A 31 5.66 12.77 -14.77
N THR A 32 5.86 11.54 -15.24
CA THR A 32 4.84 10.77 -15.93
C THR A 32 4.70 9.39 -15.28
N VAL A 33 3.53 9.19 -14.68
CA VAL A 33 2.97 7.93 -14.15
C VAL A 33 3.35 7.58 -12.70
N VAL A 34 2.99 8.46 -11.76
CA VAL A 34 2.11 8.01 -10.67
C VAL A 34 0.89 8.91 -10.76
N SER A 35 -0.18 8.33 -11.28
CA SER A 35 -1.52 8.91 -11.25
C SER A 35 -1.77 9.50 -9.87
N ASP A 36 -2.13 10.77 -9.87
CA ASP A 36 -2.87 11.40 -8.79
C ASP A 36 -4.04 10.47 -8.44
N GLN A 37 -3.83 9.60 -7.45
CA GLN A 37 -4.94 9.08 -6.68
C GLN A 37 -5.37 10.27 -5.84
N ALA A 38 -6.09 11.18 -6.49
CA ALA A 38 -7.14 11.92 -5.85
C ALA A 38 -7.97 10.86 -5.14
N ALA A 39 -7.68 10.66 -3.85
CA ALA A 39 -8.66 10.16 -2.92
C ALA A 39 -9.89 11.01 -3.23
N PRO A 40 -11.04 10.41 -3.58
CA PRO A 40 -12.20 11.21 -3.91
C PRO A 40 -12.38 12.19 -2.76
N ASP A 41 -12.30 13.47 -3.09
CA ASP A 41 -12.76 14.61 -2.30
C ASP A 41 -14.28 14.52 -2.24
N THR A 42 -14.77 13.37 -1.78
CA THR A 42 -16.00 13.31 -1.07
C THR A 42 -15.70 14.12 0.18
N GLU A 43 -16.14 15.39 0.17
CA GLU A 43 -16.61 16.04 1.39
C GLU A 43 -17.54 15.03 2.06
N ALA A 44 -16.94 14.16 2.86
CA ALA A 44 -17.64 13.19 3.63
C ALA A 44 -18.32 14.02 4.71
N LYS A 45 -19.54 14.48 4.40
CA LYS A 45 -20.55 14.51 5.45
C LYS A 45 -20.43 13.15 6.13
N ALA A 46 -19.94 13.17 7.37
CA ALA A 46 -19.82 12.03 8.27
C ALA A 46 -21.23 11.52 8.59
N GLY A 47 -21.92 11.10 7.55
CA GLY A 47 -23.26 10.61 7.50
C GLY A 47 -23.20 9.14 7.17
N SER A 48 -24.28 8.46 7.57
CA SER A 48 -24.54 7.02 7.46
C SER A 48 -23.89 6.30 6.26
N GLY A 49 -23.75 6.96 5.09
CA GLY A 49 -23.07 6.43 3.90
C GLY A 49 -21.64 5.92 4.11
N MET A 50 -20.83 6.54 4.98
CA MET A 50 -19.45 6.07 5.21
C MET A 50 -19.41 4.71 5.92
N VAL A 51 -20.34 4.48 6.85
CA VAL A 51 -20.48 3.19 7.54
C VAL A 51 -20.93 2.12 6.54
N TRP A 52 -21.85 2.44 5.62
CA TRP A 52 -22.29 1.50 4.60
C TRP A 52 -21.22 1.15 3.58
N VAL A 53 -20.38 2.11 3.19
CA VAL A 53 -19.23 1.85 2.31
C VAL A 53 -18.21 0.96 3.03
N ALA A 54 -17.82 1.31 4.26
CA ALA A 54 -16.89 0.49 5.03
C ALA A 54 -17.44 -0.92 5.30
N PHE A 55 -18.69 -1.02 5.75
CA PHE A 55 -19.37 -2.29 5.98
C PHE A 55 -19.47 -3.10 4.69
N GLY A 56 -19.88 -2.49 3.57
CA GLY A 56 -20.00 -3.17 2.28
C GLY A 56 -18.66 -3.67 1.75
N SER A 57 -17.59 -2.87 1.84
CA SER A 57 -16.24 -3.26 1.43
C SER A 57 -15.69 -4.40 2.29
N ILE A 58 -15.86 -4.32 3.62
CA ILE A 58 -15.42 -5.38 4.53
C ILE A 58 -16.25 -6.64 4.32
N LEU A 59 -17.57 -6.52 4.19
CA LEU A 59 -18.45 -7.65 3.94
C LEU A 59 -18.08 -8.34 2.62
N LEU A 60 -17.89 -7.61 1.52
CA LEU A 60 -17.46 -8.21 0.25
C LEU A 60 -16.09 -8.90 0.35
N ALA A 61 -15.14 -8.31 1.09
CA ALA A 61 -13.83 -8.92 1.30
C ALA A 61 -13.89 -10.19 2.18
N GLU A 62 -14.85 -10.24 3.10
CA GLU A 62 -15.02 -11.34 4.06
C GLU A 62 -16.05 -12.39 3.62
N LEU A 63 -16.85 -12.15 2.56
CA LEU A 63 -17.87 -13.08 2.09
C LEU A 63 -17.22 -14.38 1.62
N GLY A 64 -17.52 -15.47 2.32
CA GLY A 64 -16.93 -16.78 2.02
C GLY A 64 -15.53 -16.98 2.61
N ASP A 65 -15.14 -16.19 3.60
CA ASP A 65 -13.91 -16.46 4.34
C ASP A 65 -13.95 -17.86 4.96
N LYS A 66 -12.78 -18.49 5.04
CA LYS A 66 -12.59 -19.83 5.60
C LYS A 66 -13.09 -19.91 7.03
N THR A 67 -13.05 -18.81 7.79
CA THR A 67 -13.60 -18.74 9.15
C THR A 67 -15.13 -18.90 9.16
N GLN A 68 -15.84 -18.41 8.14
CA GLN A 68 -17.29 -18.57 8.02
C GLN A 68 -17.65 -20.04 7.76
N LEU A 69 -16.94 -20.72 6.85
CA LEU A 69 -17.12 -22.16 6.59
C LEU A 69 -16.75 -23.01 7.81
N ALA A 70 -15.64 -22.70 8.50
CA ALA A 70 -15.23 -23.39 9.72
C ALA A 70 -16.29 -23.26 10.83
N THR A 71 -16.85 -22.06 11.00
CA THR A 71 -17.91 -21.81 11.99
C THR A 71 -19.20 -22.53 11.63
N MET A 72 -19.57 -22.53 10.34
CA MET A 72 -20.73 -23.26 9.84
C MET A 72 -20.59 -24.78 10.04
N LEU A 73 -19.43 -25.36 9.72
CA LEU A 73 -19.14 -26.78 9.94
C LEU A 73 -19.12 -27.14 11.43
N LEU A 74 -18.53 -26.29 12.27
CA LEU A 74 -18.52 -26.48 13.71
C LEU A 74 -19.95 -26.40 14.30
N SER A 75 -20.78 -25.51 13.75
CA SER A 75 -22.18 -25.38 14.16
C SER A 75 -23.02 -26.57 13.68
N ALA A 76 -22.75 -27.08 12.48
CA ALA A 76 -23.44 -28.25 11.94
C ALA A 76 -23.11 -29.53 12.74
N LYS A 77 -21.91 -29.63 13.30
CA LYS A 77 -21.49 -30.76 14.13
C LYS A 77 -21.89 -30.62 15.61
N SER A 78 -22.13 -29.40 16.08
CA SER A 78 -22.47 -29.13 17.48
C SER A 78 -23.97 -29.31 17.73
N HIS A 79 -24.32 -29.96 18.84
CA HIS A 79 -25.73 -30.10 19.25
C HIS A 79 -26.36 -28.77 19.73
N SER A 80 -25.56 -27.72 19.93
CA SER A 80 -26.01 -26.40 20.35
C SER A 80 -25.34 -25.30 19.52
N PRO A 81 -26.08 -24.60 18.64
CA PRO A 81 -25.52 -23.52 17.81
C PRO A 81 -25.07 -22.31 18.64
N ILE A 82 -25.70 -22.09 19.80
CA ILE A 82 -25.33 -21.02 20.72
C ILE A 82 -23.93 -21.28 21.31
N ALA A 83 -23.63 -22.53 21.68
CA ALA A 83 -22.32 -22.89 22.21
C ALA A 83 -21.22 -22.69 21.15
N THR A 84 -21.49 -23.02 19.89
CA THR A 84 -20.56 -22.75 18.77
C THR A 84 -20.32 -21.26 18.57
N PHE A 85 -21.38 -20.45 18.58
CA PHE A 85 -21.27 -19.01 18.41
C PHE A 85 -20.39 -18.37 19.50
N VAL A 86 -20.64 -18.72 20.76
CA VAL A 86 -19.86 -18.22 21.90
C VAL A 86 -18.42 -18.71 21.83
N GLY A 87 -18.19 -19.98 21.49
CA GLY A 87 -16.85 -20.54 21.34
C GLY A 87 -16.04 -19.87 20.23
N ALA A 88 -16.64 -19.68 19.05
CA ALA A 88 -16.00 -19.01 17.92
C ALA A 88 -15.71 -17.53 18.21
N SER A 89 -16.66 -16.83 18.84
CA SER A 89 -16.50 -15.44 19.25
C SER A 89 -15.37 -15.28 20.27
N LEU A 90 -15.32 -16.16 21.28
CA LEU A 90 -14.26 -16.16 22.29
C LEU A 90 -12.89 -16.47 21.66
N ALA A 91 -12.83 -17.47 20.77
CA ALA A 91 -11.60 -17.81 20.04
C ALA A 91 -11.10 -16.61 19.21
N LEU A 92 -11.99 -15.90 18.52
CA LEU A 92 -11.64 -14.71 17.74
C LEU A 92 -11.09 -13.60 18.65
N ILE A 93 -11.80 -13.26 19.73
CA ILE A 93 -11.37 -12.23 20.68
C ILE A 93 -9.99 -12.58 21.26
N LEU A 94 -9.79 -13.82 21.70
CA LEU A 94 -8.51 -14.26 22.28
C LEU A 94 -7.39 -14.22 21.25
N THR A 95 -7.64 -14.68 20.03
CA THR A 95 -6.65 -14.67 18.95
C THR A 95 -6.27 -13.25 18.55
N SER A 96 -7.25 -12.35 18.40
CA SER A 96 -7.00 -10.94 18.10
C SER A 96 -6.23 -10.26 19.24
N LEU A 97 -6.60 -10.52 20.50
CA LEU A 97 -5.90 -9.96 21.65
C LEU A 97 -4.44 -10.41 21.68
N LEU A 98 -4.19 -11.71 21.55
CA LEU A 98 -2.83 -12.26 21.49
C LEU A 98 -2.04 -11.69 20.30
N GLY A 99 -2.67 -11.57 19.13
CA GLY A 99 -2.07 -10.98 17.94
C GLY A 99 -1.66 -9.51 18.15
N VAL A 100 -2.51 -8.71 18.77
CA VAL A 100 -2.20 -7.30 19.09
C VAL A 100 -1.09 -7.21 20.13
N LEU A 101 -1.15 -7.99 21.21
CA LEU A 101 -0.10 -7.99 22.24
C LEU A 101 1.26 -8.41 21.67
N ALA A 102 1.29 -9.49 20.90
CA ALA A 102 2.50 -9.96 20.24
C ALA A 102 3.00 -8.94 19.22
N GLY A 103 2.11 -8.41 18.37
CA GLY A 103 2.44 -7.40 17.37
C GLY A 103 3.03 -6.13 18.01
N GLN A 104 2.44 -5.64 19.09
CA GLN A 104 2.98 -4.50 19.84
C GLN A 104 4.34 -4.78 20.46
N TRP A 105 4.54 -5.99 21.01
CA TRP A 105 5.81 -6.37 21.60
C TRP A 105 6.94 -6.45 20.55
N ILE A 106 6.64 -7.04 19.39
CA ILE A 106 7.55 -7.09 18.24
C ILE A 106 7.83 -5.69 17.69
N ALA A 107 6.80 -4.86 17.50
CA ALA A 107 6.94 -3.53 16.93
C ALA A 107 7.81 -2.59 17.80
N LYS A 108 7.86 -2.81 19.12
CA LYS A 108 8.74 -2.07 20.03
C LYS A 108 10.21 -2.50 19.95
N ARG A 109 10.50 -3.70 19.46
CA ARG A 109 11.84 -4.31 19.45
C ARG A 109 12.48 -4.31 18.06
N ILE A 110 11.69 -4.25 17.00
CA ILE A 110 12.14 -4.45 15.61
C ILE A 110 11.92 -3.17 14.80
N SER A 111 12.87 -2.85 13.91
CA SER A 111 12.74 -1.69 13.02
C SER A 111 11.58 -1.88 12.01
N PRO A 112 10.83 -0.81 11.66
CA PRO A 112 9.74 -0.91 10.69
C PRO A 112 10.16 -1.45 9.32
N ALA A 113 11.40 -1.15 8.89
CA ALA A 113 11.95 -1.63 7.64
C ALA A 113 12.09 -3.16 7.60
N LEU A 114 12.51 -3.79 8.72
CA LEU A 114 12.61 -5.24 8.79
C LEU A 114 11.22 -5.88 8.81
N LEU A 115 10.24 -5.28 9.51
CA LEU A 115 8.86 -5.77 9.51
C LEU A 115 8.25 -5.77 8.10
N ASN A 116 8.49 -4.73 7.31
CA ASN A 116 8.02 -4.68 5.92
C ASN A 116 8.65 -5.76 5.05
N TRP A 117 9.97 -5.99 5.20
CA TRP A 117 10.66 -7.06 4.49
C TRP A 117 10.15 -8.45 4.91
N LEU A 118 9.90 -8.67 6.19
CA LEU A 118 9.34 -9.93 6.69
C LEU A 118 7.90 -10.15 6.20
N ALA A 119 7.07 -9.11 6.19
CA ALA A 119 5.71 -9.18 5.69
C ALA A 119 5.68 -9.49 4.18
N GLY A 120 6.49 -8.77 3.39
CA GLY A 120 6.62 -9.01 1.95
C GLY A 120 7.19 -10.39 1.63
N GLY A 121 8.25 -10.80 2.34
CA GLY A 121 8.83 -12.13 2.22
C GLY A 121 7.84 -13.23 2.57
N GLY A 122 7.11 -13.08 3.68
CA GLY A 122 6.05 -13.99 4.10
C GLY A 122 4.93 -14.10 3.06
N PHE A 123 4.53 -12.97 2.47
CA PHE A 123 3.52 -12.94 1.41
C PHE A 123 3.97 -13.74 0.18
N VAL A 124 5.21 -13.53 -0.29
CA VAL A 124 5.76 -14.28 -1.44
C VAL A 124 5.87 -15.78 -1.13
N ILE A 125 6.30 -16.14 0.07
CA ILE A 125 6.42 -17.55 0.50
C ILE A 125 5.05 -18.22 0.51
N ILE A 126 4.04 -17.61 1.14
CA ILE A 126 2.70 -18.19 1.22
C ILE A 126 2.06 -18.26 -0.17
N GLY A 127 2.14 -17.17 -0.95
CA GLY A 127 1.61 -17.13 -2.30
C GLY A 127 2.27 -18.17 -3.22
N GLY A 128 3.59 -18.29 -3.16
CA GLY A 128 4.35 -19.31 -3.90
C GLY A 128 4.01 -20.73 -3.46
N SER A 129 3.81 -20.96 -2.16
CA SER A 129 3.42 -22.27 -1.64
C SER A 129 2.02 -22.67 -2.10
N ILE A 130 1.08 -21.73 -2.16
CA ILE A 130 -0.26 -21.98 -2.70
C ILE A 130 -0.19 -22.26 -4.20
N LEU A 131 0.59 -21.49 -4.95
CA LEU A 131 0.78 -21.71 -6.39
C LEU A 131 1.41 -23.07 -6.67
N TRP A 132 2.44 -23.45 -5.91
CA TRP A 132 3.07 -24.76 -6.02
C TRP A 132 2.09 -25.90 -5.76
N GLN A 133 1.30 -25.81 -4.67
CA GLN A 133 0.27 -26.81 -4.37
C GLN A 133 -0.78 -26.90 -5.49
N ALA A 134 -1.25 -25.76 -6.01
CA ALA A 134 -2.20 -25.75 -7.11
C ALA A 134 -1.64 -26.40 -8.40
N LEU A 135 -0.34 -26.20 -8.69
CA LEU A 135 0.32 -26.86 -9.82
C LEU A 135 0.49 -28.37 -9.60
N GLN A 136 0.77 -28.79 -8.37
CA GLN A 136 0.88 -30.21 -8.00
C GLN A 136 -0.49 -30.90 -8.14
N ASP A 137 -1.56 -30.28 -7.66
CA ASP A 137 -2.92 -30.81 -7.72
C ASP A 137 -3.45 -30.87 -9.16
N TRP A 138 -3.06 -29.93 -10.03
CA TRP A 138 -3.39 -29.97 -11.46
C TRP A 138 -2.66 -31.11 -12.21
N SER A 139 -1.53 -31.58 -11.66
CA SER A 139 -0.72 -32.63 -12.26
C SER A 139 -1.21 -34.06 -11.96
N VAL A 140 -2.28 -34.22 -11.18
CA VAL A 140 -2.90 -35.52 -10.80
C VAL A 140 -4.29 -35.62 -11.42
#